data_AF-A0A1J3J454-F1
#
_entry.id   AF-A0A1J3J454-F1
#
_cell.length_a   1.000
_cell.length_b   1.000
_cell.length_c   1.000
_cell.angle_alpha   90.00
_cell.angle_beta   90.00
_cell.angle_gamma   90.00
#
_symmetry.space_group_name_H-M   'P 1'
#
loop_
_entity.id
_entity.type
_entity.pdbx_description
1 polymer ?
#
loop_
_entity_poly.entity_id
_entity_poly.type
_entity_poly.pdbx_seq_one_letter_code
_entity_poly.pdbx_strand_id
1 'polypeptide(L)'
;SSALEKKVIAYVTLHYLTVHGWLGDLNKEWKAGKYYQTGFDAAGYGHKILGSSVSIPNPTDKEILQQALNGLFEQNKLPDPTTIVPCIDDDTAHKLVIFIGEVLEKAGKGSITDLISLVDLIKKFGDQIPQSVKDCLDGNKEFEALGLKYGIDNNTDSSALEKKVIAYVTLHYLTVHGWLGDLNKEWKAGKYYQTGFDAAGYGHKILGSSVSIPNPTDKEILQQALNGLFEQNKLPDPTTIVPCIDDDTAHKLVIFIGEVLEKAGKGSITDLISLVDLIKKFGDQIPQSVKDCLDGNKEFEALGLKYGIDNNTDSSALEKKVI
;
A
#
# COMPACT_ATOMS: atom_id res chain seq x y z
N SER A 1 -8.97 -8.76 -31.00
CA SER A 1 -8.50 -7.60 -30.22
C SER A 1 -9.70 -6.68 -30.01
N SER A 2 -10.17 -6.57 -28.77
CA SER A 2 -11.31 -5.71 -28.40
C SER A 2 -10.98 -4.22 -28.59
N ALA A 3 -11.96 -3.32 -28.52
CA ALA A 3 -11.70 -1.88 -28.65
C ALA A 3 -10.78 -1.37 -27.51
N LEU A 4 -10.98 -1.87 -26.29
CA LEU A 4 -10.08 -1.66 -25.16
C LEU A 4 -8.63 -2.10 -25.45
N GLU A 5 -8.44 -3.32 -25.98
CA GLU A 5 -7.11 -3.85 -26.28
C GLU A 5 -6.37 -2.98 -27.30
N LYS A 6 -7.07 -2.53 -28.36
CA LYS A 6 -6.50 -1.61 -29.35
C LYS A 6 -6.10 -0.27 -28.75
N LYS A 7 -6.91 0.26 -27.82
CA LYS A 7 -6.63 1.52 -27.12
C LYS A 7 -5.37 1.41 -26.26
N VAL A 8 -5.23 0.32 -25.51
CA VAL A 8 -4.02 0.04 -24.72
C VAL A 8 -2.80 -0.08 -25.63
N ILE A 9 -2.86 -0.90 -26.69
CA ILE A 9 -1.76 -1.06 -27.64
C ILE A 9 -1.36 0.28 -28.27
N ALA A 10 -2.34 1.10 -28.68
CA ALA A 10 -2.08 2.41 -29.26
C ALA A 10 -1.36 3.34 -28.26
N TYR A 11 -1.84 3.41 -27.02
CA TYR A 11 -1.21 4.23 -25.98
C TYR A 11 0.21 3.76 -25.67
N VAL A 12 0.40 2.46 -25.44
CA VAL A 12 1.73 1.86 -25.17
C VAL A 12 2.69 2.13 -26.33
N THR A 13 2.20 2.08 -27.57
CA THR A 13 3.03 2.35 -28.75
C THR A 13 3.47 3.81 -28.81
N LEU A 14 2.55 4.75 -28.58
CA LEU A 14 2.82 6.18 -28.64
C LEU A 14 3.64 6.69 -27.44
N HIS A 15 3.46 6.08 -26.27
CA HIS A 15 4.07 6.49 -25.00
C HIS A 15 5.06 5.46 -24.45
N TYR A 16 5.69 4.69 -25.34
CA TYR A 16 6.56 3.56 -24.99
C TYR A 16 7.57 3.87 -23.88
N LEU A 17 8.35 4.95 -23.99
CA LEU A 17 9.37 5.28 -23.01
C LEU A 17 8.79 5.54 -21.62
N THR A 18 7.64 6.20 -21.55
CA THR A 18 6.95 6.50 -20.30
C THR A 18 6.39 5.23 -19.67
N VAL A 19 5.69 4.41 -20.45
CA VAL A 19 5.12 3.14 -19.98
C VAL A 19 6.21 2.16 -19.56
N HIS A 20 7.31 2.07 -20.31
CA HIS A 20 8.47 1.26 -19.95
C HIS A 20 9.09 1.72 -18.62
N GLY A 21 9.20 3.03 -18.40
CA GLY A 21 9.64 3.59 -17.12
C GLY A 21 8.75 3.17 -15.96
N TRP A 22 7.43 3.34 -16.10
CA TRP A 22 6.43 2.92 -15.11
C TRP A 22 6.53 1.44 -14.75
N LEU A 23 6.58 0.55 -15.76
CA LEU A 23 6.67 -0.89 -15.54
C LEU A 23 8.01 -1.28 -14.89
N GLY A 24 9.09 -0.56 -15.21
CA GLY A 24 10.38 -0.69 -14.54
C GLY A 24 10.32 -0.31 -13.06
N ASP A 25 9.56 0.71 -12.69
CA ASP A 25 9.37 1.11 -11.29
C ASP A 25 8.50 0.11 -10.52
N LEU A 26 7.39 -0.34 -11.11
CA LEU A 26 6.56 -1.43 -10.53
C LEU A 26 7.38 -2.71 -10.30
N ASN A 27 8.27 -3.07 -11.23
CA ASN A 27 9.15 -4.23 -11.06
C ASN A 27 10.12 -4.07 -9.87
N LYS A 28 10.68 -2.87 -9.66
CA LYS A 28 11.55 -2.60 -8.51
C LYS A 28 10.77 -2.72 -7.19
N GLU A 29 9.55 -2.22 -7.16
CA GLU A 29 8.67 -2.30 -5.99
C GLU A 29 8.28 -3.74 -5.67
N TRP A 30 7.84 -4.49 -6.67
CA TRP A 30 7.48 -5.90 -6.53
C TRP A 30 8.64 -6.74 -6.00
N LYS A 31 9.85 -6.55 -6.55
CA LYS A 31 11.08 -7.23 -6.08
C LYS A 31 11.51 -6.77 -4.68
N ALA A 32 11.12 -5.58 -4.27
CA ALA A 32 11.36 -5.06 -2.92
C ALA A 32 10.26 -5.48 -1.91
N GLY A 33 9.26 -6.26 -2.34
CA GLY A 33 8.14 -6.69 -1.49
C GLY A 33 7.11 -5.59 -1.21
N LYS A 34 7.09 -4.51 -2.01
CA LYS A 34 6.18 -3.36 -1.85
C LYS A 34 4.89 -3.58 -2.64
N TYR A 35 4.20 -4.69 -2.37
CA TYR A 35 3.10 -5.17 -3.21
C TYR A 35 1.90 -4.22 -3.24
N TYR A 36 1.53 -3.63 -2.11
CA TYR A 36 0.53 -2.57 -2.06
C TYR A 36 0.91 -1.40 -2.96
N GLN A 37 2.15 -0.90 -2.83
CA GLN A 37 2.61 0.23 -3.63
C GLN A 37 2.58 -0.09 -5.12
N THR A 38 2.96 -1.32 -5.49
CA THR A 38 2.85 -1.80 -6.88
C THR A 38 1.42 -1.72 -7.38
N GLY A 39 0.43 -2.16 -6.60
CA GLY A 39 -0.99 -2.03 -6.93
C GLY A 39 -1.45 -0.57 -7.06
N PHE A 40 -1.08 0.26 -6.10
CA PHE A 40 -1.43 1.68 -6.03
C PHE A 40 -0.88 2.48 -7.22
N ASP A 41 0.40 2.31 -7.54
CA ASP A 41 1.03 2.99 -8.67
C ASP A 41 0.54 2.43 -10.00
N ALA A 42 0.34 1.11 -10.11
CA ALA A 42 -0.27 0.49 -11.29
C ALA A 42 -1.67 1.04 -11.56
N ALA A 43 -2.48 1.27 -10.52
CA ALA A 43 -3.80 1.88 -10.68
C ALA A 43 -3.71 3.28 -11.29
N GLY A 44 -2.80 4.12 -10.76
CA GLY A 44 -2.55 5.46 -11.28
C GLY A 44 -2.06 5.47 -12.73
N TYR A 45 -1.23 4.51 -13.11
CA TYR A 45 -0.79 4.33 -14.50
C TYR A 45 -1.91 3.84 -15.42
N GLY A 46 -2.77 2.95 -14.93
CA GLY A 46 -3.96 2.47 -15.63
C GLY A 46 -4.88 3.61 -16.07
N HIS A 47 -5.15 4.57 -15.19
CA HIS A 47 -5.98 5.74 -15.52
C HIS A 47 -5.39 6.57 -16.66
N LYS A 48 -4.06 6.73 -16.69
CA LYS A 48 -3.35 7.46 -17.76
C LYS A 48 -3.45 6.73 -19.11
N ILE A 49 -3.27 5.41 -19.10
CA ILE A 49 -3.34 4.56 -20.31
C ILE A 49 -4.77 4.55 -20.87
N LEU A 50 -5.75 4.37 -19.99
CA LEU A 50 -7.16 4.27 -20.38
C LEU A 50 -7.81 5.63 -20.63
N GLY A 51 -7.08 6.73 -20.43
CA GLY A 51 -7.59 8.09 -20.67
C GLY A 51 -8.88 8.38 -19.91
N SER A 52 -9.09 7.71 -18.77
CA SER A 52 -10.23 7.99 -17.90
C SER A 52 -10.05 9.41 -17.38
N SER A 53 -11.05 10.27 -17.62
CA SER A 53 -11.11 11.65 -17.12
C SER A 53 -11.30 11.74 -15.60
N VAL A 54 -11.26 10.60 -14.90
CA VAL A 54 -11.23 10.53 -13.44
C VAL A 54 -9.89 11.11 -12.99
N SER A 55 -9.89 12.42 -12.76
CA SER A 55 -8.94 13.09 -11.89
C SER A 55 -8.99 12.36 -10.54
N ILE A 56 -8.02 11.51 -10.24
CA ILE A 56 -7.82 11.04 -8.87
C ILE A 56 -7.33 12.26 -8.08
N PRO A 57 -8.15 12.86 -7.20
CA PRO A 57 -7.71 14.00 -6.42
C PRO A 57 -6.55 13.57 -5.52
N ASN A 58 -5.64 14.50 -5.23
CA ASN A 58 -4.66 14.28 -4.16
C ASN A 58 -5.40 13.87 -2.88
N PRO A 59 -4.88 12.90 -2.11
CA PRO A 59 -5.51 12.50 -0.87
C PRO A 59 -5.59 13.69 0.09
N THR A 60 -6.73 13.80 0.79
CA THR A 60 -6.91 14.67 1.94
C THR A 60 -6.01 14.24 3.10
N ASP A 61 -5.73 15.12 4.06
CA ASP A 61 -4.88 14.77 5.21
C ASP A 61 -5.42 13.57 6.01
N LYS A 62 -6.75 13.41 6.09
CA LYS A 62 -7.38 12.23 6.69
C LYS A 62 -7.13 10.96 5.89
N GLU A 63 -7.22 11.02 4.56
CA GLU A 63 -6.88 9.88 3.71
C GLU A 63 -5.39 9.53 3.80
N ILE A 64 -4.51 10.52 3.92
CA ILE A 64 -3.07 10.31 4.16
C ILE A 64 -2.85 9.55 5.47
N LEU A 65 -3.47 10.01 6.56
CA LEU A 65 -3.38 9.34 7.86
C LEU A 65 -4.00 7.95 7.82
N GLN A 66 -5.14 7.78 7.14
CA GLN A 66 -5.78 6.49 6.97
C GLN A 66 -4.86 5.51 6.25
N GLN A 67 -4.23 5.91 5.14
CA GLN A 67 -3.28 5.06 4.42
C GLN A 67 -2.10 4.66 5.30
N ALA A 68 -1.49 5.60 6.02
CA ALA A 68 -0.41 5.30 6.93
C ALA A 68 -0.84 4.33 8.05
N LEU A 69 -2.05 4.48 8.57
CA LEU A 69 -2.61 3.58 9.57
C LEU A 69 -2.95 2.19 8.99
N ASN A 70 -3.49 2.10 7.78
CA ASN A 70 -3.73 0.84 7.07
C ASN A 70 -2.42 0.05 6.97
N GLY A 71 -1.35 0.66 6.46
CA GLY A 71 -0.05 0.00 6.37
C GLY A 71 0.50 -0.44 7.73
N LEU A 72 0.37 0.41 8.75
CA LEU A 72 0.78 0.10 10.12
C LEU A 72 0.02 -1.11 10.69
N PHE A 73 -1.29 -1.19 10.47
CA PHE A 73 -2.15 -2.27 10.97
C PHE A 73 -1.95 -3.57 10.18
N GLU A 74 -1.85 -3.50 8.86
CA GLU A 74 -1.69 -4.67 8.01
C GLU A 74 -0.34 -5.37 8.28
N GLN A 75 0.74 -4.60 8.46
CA GLN A 75 2.03 -5.15 8.86
C GLN A 75 1.95 -5.86 10.23
N ASN A 76 1.06 -5.39 11.11
CA ASN A 76 0.77 -6.00 12.40
C ASN A 76 -0.23 -7.16 12.33
N LYS A 77 -0.68 -7.54 11.12
CA LYS A 77 -1.73 -8.54 10.91
C LYS A 77 -2.99 -8.19 11.70
N LEU A 78 -3.37 -6.93 11.63
CA LEU A 78 -4.62 -6.38 12.12
C LEU A 78 -5.46 -5.93 10.93
N PRO A 79 -6.81 -5.97 11.03
CA PRO A 79 -7.67 -5.34 10.04
C PRO A 79 -7.40 -3.85 9.94
N ASP A 80 -7.67 -3.25 8.78
CA ASP A 80 -7.61 -1.81 8.60
C ASP A 80 -8.43 -1.07 9.68
N PRO A 81 -7.86 -0.02 10.29
CA PRO A 81 -8.54 0.70 11.35
C PRO A 81 -9.62 1.60 10.76
N THR A 82 -10.81 1.55 11.34
CA THR A 82 -11.97 2.31 10.88
C THR A 82 -12.45 3.33 11.90
N THR A 83 -11.88 3.34 13.11
CA THR A 83 -12.37 4.15 14.23
C THR A 83 -11.39 5.24 14.68
N ILE A 84 -10.12 5.18 14.26
CA ILE A 84 -9.10 6.16 14.64
C ILE A 84 -9.27 7.49 13.88
N VAL A 85 -9.19 7.48 12.54
CA VAL A 85 -9.24 8.71 11.73
C VAL A 85 -10.55 9.49 11.91
N PRO A 86 -11.74 8.86 12.08
CA PRO A 86 -12.97 9.59 12.37
C PRO A 86 -12.94 10.44 13.65
N CYS A 87 -12.10 10.10 14.63
CA CYS A 87 -11.92 10.89 15.85
C CYS A 87 -11.09 12.17 15.65
N ILE A 88 -10.38 12.28 14.53
CA ILE A 88 -9.45 13.38 14.24
C ILE A 88 -10.21 14.42 13.42
N ASP A 89 -10.26 15.67 13.87
CA ASP A 89 -10.80 16.78 13.07
C ASP A 89 -9.82 17.19 11.94
N ASP A 90 -10.28 17.94 10.94
CA ASP A 90 -9.46 18.26 9.76
C ASP A 90 -8.22 19.11 10.10
N ASP A 91 -8.33 20.05 11.06
CA ASP A 91 -7.20 20.88 11.49
C ASP A 91 -6.14 20.03 12.21
N THR A 92 -6.57 19.10 13.06
CA THR A 92 -5.67 18.15 13.74
C THR A 92 -5.05 17.18 12.75
N ALA A 93 -5.80 16.69 11.77
CA ALA A 93 -5.28 15.82 10.71
C ALA A 93 -4.18 16.51 9.90
N HIS A 94 -4.41 17.77 9.50
CA HIS A 94 -3.41 18.57 8.79
C HIS A 94 -2.12 18.73 9.60
N LYS A 95 -2.23 19.08 10.89
CA LYS A 95 -1.09 19.21 11.80
C LYS A 95 -0.33 17.89 11.96
N LEU A 96 -1.03 16.77 12.06
CA LEU A 96 -0.41 15.44 12.15
C LEU A 96 0.39 15.12 10.88
N VAL A 97 -0.18 15.34 9.70
CA VAL A 97 0.49 15.08 8.42
C VAL A 97 1.76 15.92 8.27
N ILE A 98 1.69 17.22 8.58
CA ILE A 98 2.87 18.09 8.56
C ILE A 98 3.90 17.61 9.58
N PHE A 99 3.46 17.32 10.80
CA PHE A 99 4.34 16.91 11.89
C PHE A 99 5.10 15.62 11.59
N ILE A 100 4.42 14.61 11.03
CA ILE A 100 5.08 13.36 10.59
C ILE A 100 6.16 13.66 9.56
N GLY A 101 5.86 14.51 8.57
CA GLY A 101 6.84 14.93 7.55
C GLY A 101 8.06 15.63 8.17
N GLU A 102 7.84 16.55 9.10
CA GLU A 102 8.92 17.27 9.80
C GLU A 102 9.78 16.34 10.66
N VAL A 103 9.17 15.42 11.41
CA VAL A 103 9.87 14.43 12.23
C VAL A 103 10.72 13.53 11.35
N LEU A 104 10.17 12.99 10.27
CA LEU A 104 10.88 12.13 9.33
C LEU A 104 12.03 12.87 8.63
N GLU A 105 11.82 14.12 8.22
CA GLU A 105 12.88 14.92 7.61
C GLU A 105 14.03 15.21 8.59
N LYS A 106 13.70 15.59 9.83
CA LYS A 106 14.70 15.84 10.86
C LYS A 106 15.44 14.56 11.25
N ALA A 107 14.72 13.45 11.37
CA ALA A 107 15.27 12.14 11.68
C ALA A 107 16.21 11.61 10.61
N GLY A 108 15.84 11.75 9.33
CA GLY A 108 16.62 11.23 8.20
C GLY A 108 17.88 12.04 7.86
N LYS A 109 18.11 13.18 8.53
CA LYS A 109 19.30 14.04 8.37
C LYS A 109 20.04 14.29 9.70
N GLY A 110 19.45 13.88 10.82
CA GLY A 110 19.84 14.29 12.16
C GLY A 110 20.92 13.40 12.76
N SER A 111 21.71 13.95 13.68
CA SER A 111 22.63 13.21 14.53
C SER A 111 21.90 12.35 15.57
N ILE A 112 22.62 11.46 16.27
CA ILE A 112 22.06 10.70 17.41
C ILE A 112 21.34 11.63 18.41
N THR A 113 21.94 12.78 18.73
CA THR A 113 21.35 13.77 19.64
C THR A 113 20.04 14.34 19.09
N ASP A 114 19.95 14.56 17.77
CA ASP A 114 18.71 15.02 17.14
C ASP A 114 17.61 13.97 17.23
N LEU A 115 17.93 12.68 17.01
CA LEU A 115 16.97 11.58 17.14
C LEU A 115 16.46 11.44 18.58
N ILE A 116 17.34 11.52 19.58
CA ILE A 116 16.94 11.48 21.00
C ILE A 116 16.01 12.67 21.32
N SER A 117 16.30 13.85 20.76
CA SER A 117 15.47 15.05 20.95
C SER A 117 14.10 14.97 20.29
N LEU A 118 13.85 14.00 19.39
CA LEU A 118 12.52 13.79 18.80
C LEU A 118 11.50 13.34 19.85
N VAL A 119 11.92 12.66 20.91
CA VAL A 119 11.00 12.22 21.98
C VAL A 119 10.29 13.43 22.61
N ASP A 120 11.04 14.47 22.96
CA ASP A 120 10.48 15.70 23.51
C ASP A 120 9.60 16.44 22.50
N LEU A 121 9.98 16.41 21.22
CA LEU A 121 9.21 17.02 20.15
C LEU A 121 7.84 16.32 19.98
N ILE A 122 7.82 14.98 20.01
CA ILE A 122 6.61 14.16 19.94
C ILE A 122 5.71 14.40 21.15
N LYS A 123 6.27 14.44 22.36
CA LYS A 123 5.51 14.76 23.59
C LYS A 123 4.84 16.13 23.49
N LYS A 124 5.59 17.16 23.10
CA LYS A 124 5.06 18.52 22.91
C LYS A 124 4.00 18.62 21.83
N PHE A 125 4.08 17.79 20.79
CA PHE A 125 3.01 17.70 19.80
C PHE A 125 1.76 17.03 20.39
N GLY A 126 1.92 15.95 21.15
CA GLY A 126 0.83 15.29 21.88
C GLY A 126 0.07 16.22 22.83
N ASP A 127 0.77 17.16 23.46
CA ASP A 127 0.16 18.20 24.30
C ASP A 127 -0.74 19.16 23.49
N GLN A 128 -0.47 19.37 22.20
CA GLN A 128 -1.23 20.25 21.31
C GLN A 128 -2.48 19.59 20.71
N ILE A 129 -2.62 18.26 20.85
CA ILE A 129 -3.81 17.55 20.36
C ILE A 129 -5.04 18.01 21.19
N PRO A 130 -6.14 18.44 20.55
CA PRO A 130 -7.34 18.89 21.26
C PRO A 130 -7.90 17.82 22.19
N GLN A 131 -8.46 18.24 23.33
CA GLN A 131 -9.03 17.31 24.32
C GLN A 131 -10.16 16.47 23.73
N SER A 132 -10.98 17.03 22.83
CA SER A 132 -12.04 16.29 22.14
C SER A 132 -11.52 15.09 21.33
N VAL A 133 -10.34 15.23 20.69
CA VAL A 133 -9.70 14.15 19.96
C VAL A 133 -9.14 13.11 20.94
N LYS A 134 -8.51 13.57 22.03
CA LYS A 134 -8.01 12.68 23.11
C LYS A 134 -9.13 11.85 23.72
N ASP A 135 -10.25 12.49 24.05
CA ASP A 135 -11.42 11.83 24.66
C ASP A 135 -12.07 10.83 23.68
N CYS A 136 -12.08 11.12 22.37
CA CYS A 136 -12.60 10.20 21.36
C CYS A 136 -11.71 8.96 21.18
N LEU A 137 -10.39 9.14 21.27
CA LEU A 137 -9.41 8.06 21.15
C LEU A 137 -9.22 7.26 22.45
N ASP A 138 -9.69 7.77 23.59
CA ASP A 138 -9.60 7.09 24.87
C ASP A 138 -10.38 5.78 24.84
N GLY A 139 -9.73 4.69 25.28
CA GLY A 139 -10.30 3.34 25.22
C GLY A 139 -10.55 2.80 23.80
N ASN A 140 -9.95 3.39 22.77
CA ASN A 140 -10.08 2.90 21.40
C ASN A 140 -9.46 1.49 21.24
N LYS A 141 -10.28 0.51 20.85
CA LYS A 141 -9.89 -0.90 20.75
C LYS A 141 -8.88 -1.19 19.64
N GLU A 142 -8.86 -0.40 18.57
CA GLU A 142 -7.89 -0.54 17.48
C GLU A 142 -6.48 -0.17 17.97
N PHE A 143 -6.36 0.90 18.77
CA PHE A 143 -5.09 1.24 19.42
C PHE A 143 -4.66 0.24 20.49
N GLU A 144 -5.60 -0.29 21.29
CA GLU A 144 -5.30 -1.35 22.25
C GLU A 144 -4.76 -2.60 21.53
N ALA A 145 -5.44 -3.05 20.47
CA ALA A 145 -5.01 -4.20 19.67
C ALA A 145 -3.62 -3.98 19.03
N LEU A 146 -3.36 -2.76 18.53
CA LEU A 146 -2.05 -2.40 18.01
C LEU A 146 -0.97 -2.42 19.11
N GLY A 147 -1.24 -1.82 20.27
CA GLY A 147 -0.31 -1.83 21.42
C GLY A 147 0.09 -3.24 21.81
N LEU A 148 -0.88 -4.16 21.88
CA LEU A 148 -0.64 -5.57 22.22
C LEU A 148 0.31 -6.27 21.24
N LYS A 149 0.31 -5.89 19.95
CA LYS A 149 1.26 -6.43 18.95
C LYS A 149 2.71 -6.06 19.27
N TYR A 150 2.92 -4.93 19.93
CA TYR A 150 4.23 -4.49 20.42
C TYR A 150 4.51 -4.87 21.88
N GLY A 151 3.64 -5.68 22.50
CA GLY A 151 3.75 -6.03 23.92
C GLY A 151 3.49 -4.84 24.85
N ILE A 152 2.72 -3.85 24.40
CA ILE A 152 2.31 -2.67 25.16
C ILE A 152 0.85 -2.86 25.59
N ASP A 153 0.60 -2.70 26.88
CA ASP A 153 -0.72 -2.74 27.50
C ASP A 153 -0.88 -1.58 28.51
N ASN A 154 -2.03 -1.53 29.19
CA ASN A 154 -2.32 -0.50 30.19
C ASN A 154 -1.43 -0.57 31.45
N ASN A 155 -0.63 -1.62 31.62
CA ASN A 155 0.30 -1.79 32.74
C ASN A 155 1.76 -1.50 32.34
N THR A 156 1.99 -1.19 31.07
CA THR A 156 3.33 -0.97 30.54
C THR A 156 3.89 0.36 31.04
N ASP A 157 5.06 0.31 31.69
CA ASP A 157 5.77 1.50 32.16
C ASP A 157 6.29 2.30 30.95
N SER A 158 5.67 3.45 30.70
CA SER A 158 6.03 4.35 29.60
C SER A 158 7.47 4.88 29.71
N SER A 159 8.00 5.05 30.92
CA SER A 159 9.40 5.44 31.12
C SER A 159 10.36 4.32 30.76
N ALA A 160 10.02 3.07 31.10
CA ALA A 160 10.81 1.90 30.69
C ALA A 160 10.80 1.72 29.17
N LEU A 161 9.64 1.93 28.53
CA LEU A 161 9.50 1.88 27.08
C LEU A 161 10.35 2.96 26.40
N GLU A 162 10.27 4.20 26.85
CA GLU A 162 11.07 5.32 26.33
C GLU A 162 12.58 5.04 26.44
N LYS A 163 13.04 4.57 27.60
CA LYS A 163 14.45 4.18 27.79
C LYS A 163 14.88 3.06 26.85
N LYS A 164 14.01 2.08 26.60
CA LYS A 164 14.27 0.98 25.67
C LYS A 164 14.45 1.49 24.25
N VAL A 165 13.55 2.38 23.79
CA VAL A 165 13.64 3.01 22.47
C VAL A 165 14.94 3.82 22.35
N ILE A 166 15.24 4.70 23.32
CA ILE A 166 16.46 5.52 23.31
C ILE A 166 17.72 4.65 23.28
N ALA A 167 17.75 3.58 24.09
CA ALA A 167 18.88 2.66 24.14
C ALA A 167 19.10 1.97 22.78
N TYR A 168 18.03 1.47 22.16
CA TYR A 168 18.11 0.85 20.84
C TYR A 168 18.57 1.84 19.77
N VAL A 169 17.98 3.04 19.73
CA VAL A 169 18.35 4.10 18.78
C VAL A 169 19.82 4.48 18.92
N THR A 170 20.32 4.56 20.15
CA THR A 170 21.73 4.90 20.42
C THR A 170 22.67 3.78 19.97
N LEU A 171 22.34 2.52 20.26
CA LEU A 171 23.17 1.35 19.91
C LEU A 171 23.13 1.01 18.41
N HIS A 172 22.00 1.27 17.75
CA HIS A 172 21.74 0.92 16.35
C HIS A 172 21.54 2.16 15.47
N TYR A 173 22.19 3.27 15.82
CA TYR A 173 21.99 4.57 15.18
C TYR A 173 22.02 4.52 13.64
N LEU A 174 23.06 3.94 13.04
CA LEU A 174 23.19 3.93 11.58
C LEU A 174 22.03 3.20 10.90
N THR A 175 21.57 2.11 11.50
CA THR A 175 20.43 1.33 11.02
C THR A 175 19.12 2.12 11.14
N VAL A 176 18.86 2.70 12.32
CA VAL A 176 17.65 3.49 12.58
C VAL A 176 17.63 4.76 11.70
N HIS A 177 18.77 5.44 11.56
CA HIS A 177 18.91 6.61 10.69
C HIS A 177 18.64 6.24 9.22
N GLY A 178 19.13 5.08 8.76
CA GLY A 178 18.81 4.55 7.43
C GLY A 178 17.30 4.33 7.24
N TRP A 179 16.66 3.66 8.19
CA TRP A 179 15.21 3.43 8.19
C TRP A 179 14.40 4.73 8.14
N LEU A 180 14.71 5.70 9.00
CA LEU A 180 14.02 6.99 9.04
C LEU A 180 14.28 7.80 7.75
N GLY A 181 15.46 7.67 7.14
CA GLY A 181 15.76 8.23 5.83
C GLY A 181 14.90 7.62 4.71
N ASP A 182 14.62 6.32 4.77
CA ASP A 182 13.76 5.63 3.79
C ASP A 182 12.28 6.01 4.00
N LEU A 183 11.79 6.03 5.24
CA LEU A 183 10.43 6.52 5.57
C LEU A 183 10.22 7.97 5.10
N ASN A 184 11.21 8.85 5.27
CA ASN A 184 11.13 10.23 4.76
C ASN A 184 11.04 10.30 3.23
N LYS A 185 11.77 9.45 2.50
CA LYS A 185 11.67 9.39 1.03
C LYS A 185 10.29 8.92 0.60
N GLU A 186 9.74 7.92 1.28
CA GLU A 186 8.41 7.38 1.00
C GLU A 186 7.31 8.40 1.27
N TRP A 187 7.35 9.05 2.45
CA TRP A 187 6.39 10.09 2.81
C TRP A 187 6.40 11.25 1.80
N LYS A 188 7.58 11.72 1.41
CA LYS A 188 7.74 12.78 0.39
C LYS A 188 7.33 12.35 -1.02
N ALA A 189 7.37 11.05 -1.29
CA ALA A 189 6.89 10.46 -2.54
C ALA A 189 5.38 10.15 -2.51
N GLY A 190 4.66 10.47 -1.42
CA GLY A 190 3.24 10.17 -1.26
C GLY A 190 2.92 8.69 -1.00
N LYS A 191 3.92 7.90 -0.58
CA LYS A 191 3.80 6.45 -0.31
C LYS A 191 3.39 6.19 1.14
N TYR A 192 2.28 6.78 1.55
CA TYR A 192 1.87 6.86 2.97
C TYR A 192 1.60 5.49 3.59
N TYR A 193 0.93 4.60 2.85
CA TYR A 193 0.76 3.20 3.26
C TYR A 193 2.10 2.52 3.53
N GLN A 194 3.04 2.61 2.57
CA GLN A 194 4.35 1.99 2.71
C GLN A 194 5.12 2.56 3.91
N THR A 195 5.01 3.87 4.15
CA THR A 195 5.60 4.50 5.33
C THR A 195 5.06 3.89 6.63
N GLY A 196 3.75 3.68 6.73
CA GLY A 196 3.15 3.00 7.88
C GLY A 196 3.58 1.55 8.03
N PHE A 197 3.59 0.81 6.92
CA PHE A 197 3.97 -0.60 6.85
C PHE A 197 5.43 -0.83 7.26
N ASP A 198 6.37 -0.05 6.70
CA ASP A 198 7.78 -0.17 7.05
C ASP A 198 8.06 0.34 8.47
N ALA A 199 7.42 1.43 8.90
CA ALA A 199 7.53 1.93 10.27
C ALA A 199 7.07 0.88 11.30
N ALA A 200 5.99 0.15 11.02
CA ALA A 200 5.56 -0.98 11.86
C ALA A 200 6.65 -2.05 11.97
N GLY A 201 7.21 -2.48 10.83
CA GLY A 201 8.29 -3.45 10.78
C GLY A 201 9.54 -3.01 11.57
N TYR A 202 9.88 -1.73 11.51
CA TYR A 202 10.98 -1.16 12.29
C TYR A 202 10.66 -1.06 13.78
N GLY A 203 9.42 -0.73 14.14
CA GLY A 203 8.93 -0.69 15.53
C GLY A 203 9.12 -2.02 16.24
N HIS A 204 8.82 -3.15 15.59
CA HIS A 204 9.03 -4.49 16.15
C HIS A 204 10.51 -4.77 16.45
N LYS A 205 11.42 -4.33 15.58
CA LYS A 205 12.87 -4.47 15.78
C LYS A 205 13.37 -3.66 16.97
N ILE A 206 12.88 -2.43 17.12
CA ILE A 206 13.25 -1.52 18.23
C ILE A 206 12.71 -2.06 19.55
N LEU A 207 11.46 -2.47 19.58
CA LEU A 207 10.79 -2.93 20.80
C LEU A 207 11.13 -4.37 21.16
N GLY A 208 11.94 -5.06 20.34
CA GLY A 208 12.39 -6.43 20.63
C GLY A 208 11.22 -7.40 20.80
N SER A 209 10.09 -7.12 20.15
CA SER A 209 8.94 -8.01 20.14
C SER A 209 9.37 -9.32 19.50
N SER A 210 9.19 -10.43 20.22
CA SER A 210 9.45 -11.79 19.73
C SER A 210 8.46 -12.24 18.64
N VAL A 211 7.55 -11.34 18.24
CA VAL A 211 6.64 -11.54 17.11
C VAL A 211 7.48 -11.47 15.83
N SER A 212 7.97 -12.62 15.37
CA SER A 212 8.41 -12.73 13.98
C SER A 212 7.20 -12.42 13.11
N ILE A 213 7.21 -11.30 12.39
CA ILE A 213 6.25 -11.07 11.32
C ILE A 213 6.63 -12.06 10.21
N PRO A 214 5.84 -13.13 9.97
CA PRO A 214 6.17 -14.06 8.91
C PRO A 214 6.09 -13.34 7.57
N ASN A 215 6.88 -13.81 6.60
CA ASN A 215 6.75 -13.34 5.21
C ASN A 215 5.30 -13.53 4.76
N PRO A 216 4.75 -12.58 3.96
CA PRO A 216 3.40 -12.73 3.45
C PRO A 216 3.29 -14.00 2.59
N THR A 217 2.17 -14.70 2.72
CA THR A 217 1.74 -15.76 1.82
C THR A 217 1.41 -15.19 0.44
N ASP A 218 1.39 -16.01 -0.60
CA ASP A 218 1.05 -15.53 -1.95
C ASP A 218 -0.34 -14.89 -2.02
N LYS A 219 -1.30 -15.37 -1.21
CA LYS A 219 -2.61 -14.72 -1.07
C LYS A 219 -2.54 -13.35 -0.42
N GLU A 220 -1.73 -13.18 0.62
CA GLU A 220 -1.52 -11.86 1.24
C GLU A 220 -0.79 -10.92 0.28
N ILE A 221 0.16 -11.41 -0.53
CA ILE A 221 0.81 -10.63 -1.58
C ILE A 221 -0.22 -10.11 -2.59
N LEU A 222 -1.10 -11.00 -3.08
CA LEU A 222 -2.17 -10.61 -4.00
C LEU A 222 -3.16 -9.65 -3.35
N GLN A 223 -3.52 -9.89 -2.09
CA GLN A 223 -4.41 -9.01 -1.33
C GLN A 223 -3.81 -7.62 -1.21
N GLN A 224 -2.53 -7.49 -0.86
CA GLN A 224 -1.84 -6.21 -0.78
C GLN A 224 -1.87 -5.46 -2.12
N ALA A 225 -1.51 -6.14 -3.21
CA ALA A 225 -1.54 -5.54 -4.54
C ALA A 225 -2.96 -5.10 -4.93
N LEU A 226 -3.99 -5.86 -4.57
CA LEU A 226 -5.38 -5.50 -4.82
C LEU A 226 -5.85 -4.34 -3.93
N ASN A 227 -5.49 -4.31 -2.64
CA ASN A 227 -5.76 -3.20 -1.73
C ASN A 227 -5.24 -1.88 -2.32
N GLY A 228 -3.96 -1.85 -2.70
CA GLY A 228 -3.38 -0.65 -3.33
C GLY A 228 -4.10 -0.24 -4.62
N LEU A 229 -4.46 -1.21 -5.47
CA LEU A 229 -5.21 -0.97 -6.69
C LEU A 229 -6.59 -0.35 -6.40
N PHE A 230 -7.32 -0.86 -5.40
CA PHE A 230 -8.67 -0.43 -5.04
C PHE A 230 -8.66 0.92 -4.30
N GLU A 231 -7.76 1.11 -3.33
CA GLU A 231 -7.63 2.35 -2.58
C GLU A 231 -7.28 3.53 -3.51
N GLN A 232 -6.38 3.32 -4.48
CA GLN A 232 -6.06 4.36 -5.47
C GLN A 232 -7.29 4.74 -6.32
N ASN A 233 -8.19 3.79 -6.56
CA ASN A 233 -9.45 4.01 -7.25
C ASN A 233 -10.57 4.56 -6.32
N LYS A 234 -10.26 4.86 -5.06
CA LYS A 234 -11.24 5.25 -4.02
C LYS A 234 -12.35 4.22 -3.88
N LEU A 235 -11.95 2.96 -3.85
CA LEU A 235 -12.79 1.81 -3.55
C LEU A 235 -12.34 1.22 -2.20
N PRO A 236 -13.24 0.59 -1.45
CA PRO A 236 -12.84 -0.18 -0.27
C PRO A 236 -11.96 -1.35 -0.67
N ASP A 237 -11.15 -1.83 0.27
CA ASP A 237 -10.35 -3.04 0.09
C ASP A 237 -11.22 -4.22 -0.37
N PRO A 238 -10.78 -4.96 -1.40
CA PRO A 238 -11.56 -6.08 -1.92
C PRO A 238 -11.46 -7.25 -0.96
N THR A 239 -12.61 -7.80 -0.60
CA THR A 239 -12.73 -8.92 0.34
C THR A 239 -13.22 -10.20 -0.32
N THR A 240 -13.61 -10.15 -1.60
CA THR A 240 -14.24 -11.28 -2.30
C THR A 240 -13.40 -11.86 -3.43
N ILE A 241 -12.35 -11.16 -3.89
CA ILE A 241 -11.48 -11.62 -4.98
C ILE A 241 -10.51 -12.71 -4.51
N VAL A 242 -9.62 -12.43 -3.56
CA VAL A 242 -8.59 -13.38 -3.10
C VAL A 242 -9.17 -14.68 -2.55
N PRO A 243 -10.32 -14.69 -1.83
CA PRO A 243 -10.95 -15.94 -1.39
C PRO A 243 -11.35 -16.89 -2.51
N CYS A 244 -11.58 -16.40 -3.73
CA CYS A 244 -11.87 -17.24 -4.90
C CYS A 244 -10.63 -17.95 -5.46
N ILE A 245 -9.43 -17.54 -5.07
CA ILE A 245 -8.16 -18.03 -5.62
C ILE A 245 -7.63 -19.12 -4.68
N ASP A 246 -7.37 -20.32 -5.18
CA ASP A 246 -6.69 -21.36 -4.41
C ASP A 246 -5.18 -21.08 -4.27
N ASP A 247 -4.49 -21.76 -3.35
CA ASP A 247 -3.09 -21.44 -3.04
C ASP A 247 -2.13 -21.70 -4.22
N ASP A 248 -2.40 -22.72 -5.05
CA ASP A 248 -1.58 -23.03 -6.24
C ASP A 248 -1.78 -21.97 -7.33
N THR A 249 -3.02 -21.53 -7.54
CA THR A 249 -3.33 -20.43 -8.45
C THR A 249 -2.75 -19.10 -7.94
N ALA A 250 -2.79 -18.85 -6.63
CA ALA A 250 -2.21 -17.64 -6.03
C ALA A 250 -0.69 -17.59 -6.25
N HIS A 251 0.00 -18.71 -6.02
CA HIS A 251 1.44 -18.83 -6.27
C HIS A 251 1.81 -18.54 -7.73
N LYS A 252 1.07 -19.13 -8.67
CA LYS A 252 1.27 -18.90 -10.11
C LYS A 252 1.04 -17.43 -10.49
N LEU A 253 0.01 -16.79 -9.93
CA LEU A 253 -0.28 -15.38 -10.16
C LEU A 253 0.86 -14.48 -9.67
N VAL A 254 1.37 -14.72 -8.46
CA VAL A 254 2.48 -13.93 -7.88
C VAL A 254 3.75 -14.03 -8.74
N ILE A 255 4.10 -15.26 -9.16
CA ILE A 255 5.24 -15.48 -10.06
C ILE A 255 4.99 -14.78 -11.40
N PHE A 256 3.81 -14.97 -11.98
CA PHE A 256 3.46 -14.43 -13.28
C PHE A 256 3.51 -12.89 -13.31
N ILE A 257 2.99 -12.21 -12.28
CA ILE A 257 3.07 -10.76 -12.16
C ILE A 257 4.54 -10.32 -12.15
N GLY A 258 5.39 -11.00 -11.37
CA GLY A 258 6.82 -10.72 -11.33
C GLY A 258 7.51 -10.88 -12.70
N GLU A 259 7.20 -11.95 -13.43
CA GLU A 259 7.74 -12.21 -14.78
C GLU A 259 7.27 -11.16 -15.80
N VAL A 260 5.99 -10.79 -15.76
CA VAL A 260 5.43 -9.74 -16.62
C VAL A 260 6.12 -8.42 -16.37
N LEU A 261 6.26 -8.00 -15.10
CA LEU A 261 6.91 -6.76 -14.72
C LEU A 261 8.41 -6.76 -15.09
N GLU A 262 9.10 -7.88 -14.89
CA GLU A 262 10.51 -8.01 -15.27
C GLU A 262 10.71 -7.92 -16.79
N LYS A 263 9.88 -8.63 -17.56
CA LYS A 263 9.94 -8.58 -19.02
C LYS A 263 9.56 -7.19 -19.54
N ALA A 264 8.56 -6.56 -18.95
CA ALA A 264 8.12 -5.22 -19.31
C ALA A 264 9.18 -4.14 -19.02
N GLY A 265 9.86 -4.23 -17.87
CA GLY A 265 10.85 -3.23 -17.44
C GLY A 265 12.22 -3.35 -18.13
N LYS A 266 12.43 -4.38 -18.95
CA LYS A 266 13.68 -4.63 -19.71
C LYS A 266 13.45 -4.82 -21.22
N GLY A 267 12.20 -4.95 -21.64
CA GLY A 267 11.82 -5.40 -22.98
C GLY A 267 11.67 -4.27 -23.99
N SER A 268 11.68 -4.65 -25.27
CA SER A 268 11.37 -3.75 -26.39
C SER A 268 9.88 -3.42 -26.47
N ILE A 269 9.51 -2.49 -27.36
CA ILE A 269 8.11 -2.20 -27.68
C ILE A 269 7.35 -3.45 -28.15
N THR A 270 8.02 -4.33 -28.90
CA THR A 270 7.45 -5.61 -29.34
C THR A 270 7.22 -6.56 -28.17
N ASP A 271 8.11 -6.58 -27.18
CA ASP A 271 7.94 -7.38 -25.97
C ASP A 271 6.72 -6.91 -25.16
N LEU A 272 6.55 -5.60 -25.00
CA LEU A 272 5.39 -5.00 -24.33
C LEU A 272 4.08 -5.32 -25.03
N ILE A 273 4.03 -5.21 -26.36
CA ILE A 273 2.82 -5.57 -27.14
C ILE A 273 2.51 -7.07 -26.97
N SER A 274 3.54 -7.91 -26.93
CA SER A 274 3.39 -9.36 -26.75
C SER A 274 2.94 -9.77 -25.34
N LEU A 275 2.96 -8.86 -24.35
CA LEU A 275 2.45 -9.16 -23.01
C LEU A 275 0.95 -9.42 -23.00
N VAL A 276 0.18 -8.82 -23.92
CA VAL A 276 -1.26 -9.09 -24.05
C VAL A 276 -1.53 -10.57 -24.30
N ASP A 277 -0.77 -11.17 -25.22
CA ASP A 277 -0.90 -12.60 -25.53
C ASP A 277 -0.39 -13.48 -24.38
N LEU A 278 0.64 -13.04 -23.67
CA LEU A 278 1.15 -13.73 -22.49
C LEU A 278 0.10 -13.77 -21.36
N ILE A 279 -0.56 -12.63 -21.10
CA ILE A 279 -1.65 -12.53 -20.11
C ILE A 279 -2.83 -13.43 -20.48
N LYS A 280 -3.23 -13.45 -21.75
CA LYS A 280 -4.31 -14.35 -22.23
C LYS A 280 -3.95 -15.83 -22.03
N LYS A 281 -2.73 -16.23 -22.41
CA LYS A 281 -2.25 -17.60 -22.22
C LYS A 281 -2.15 -18.01 -20.77
N PHE A 282 -1.81 -17.08 -19.87
CA PHE A 282 -1.86 -17.33 -18.44
C PHE A 282 -3.29 -17.50 -17.97
N GLY A 283 -4.20 -16.67 -18.46
CA GLY A 283 -5.63 -16.82 -18.19
C GLY A 283 -6.17 -18.21 -18.56
N ASP A 284 -5.81 -18.73 -19.73
CA ASP A 284 -6.21 -20.09 -20.14
C ASP A 284 -5.77 -21.19 -19.14
N GLN A 285 -4.78 -20.93 -18.29
CA GLN A 285 -4.28 -21.86 -17.26
C GLN A 285 -4.98 -21.75 -15.90
N ILE A 286 -5.78 -20.70 -15.67
CA ILE A 286 -6.49 -20.53 -14.40
C ILE A 286 -7.61 -21.60 -14.32
N PRO A 287 -7.75 -22.31 -13.19
CA PRO A 287 -8.79 -23.32 -13.02
C PRO A 287 -10.20 -22.77 -13.24
N GLN A 288 -11.07 -23.58 -13.85
CA GLN A 288 -12.46 -23.18 -14.11
C GLN A 288 -13.22 -22.84 -12.81
N SER A 289 -12.92 -23.52 -11.70
CA SER A 289 -13.51 -23.19 -10.39
C SER A 289 -13.19 -21.77 -9.93
N VAL A 290 -11.98 -21.28 -10.22
CA VAL A 290 -11.58 -19.89 -9.91
C VAL A 290 -12.29 -18.93 -10.88
N LYS A 291 -12.36 -19.28 -12.18
CA LYS A 291 -13.11 -18.53 -13.20
C LYS A 291 -14.57 -18.33 -12.78
N ASP A 292 -15.25 -19.42 -12.42
CA ASP A 292 -16.66 -19.41 -12.05
C ASP A 292 -16.90 -18.62 -10.74
N CYS A 293 -15.95 -18.62 -9.80
CA CYS A 293 -16.05 -17.84 -8.57
C CYS A 293 -15.87 -16.34 -8.81
N LEU A 294 -14.98 -15.95 -9.72
CA LEU A 294 -14.73 -14.55 -10.08
C LEU A 294 -15.77 -13.99 -11.07
N ASP A 295 -16.52 -14.85 -11.75
CA ASP A 295 -17.55 -14.43 -12.68
C ASP A 295 -18.66 -13.62 -11.98
N GLY A 296 -18.99 -12.46 -12.53
CA GLY A 296 -19.93 -11.52 -11.92
C GLY A 296 -19.48 -10.93 -10.56
N ASN A 297 -18.19 -10.99 -10.23
CA ASN A 297 -17.68 -10.40 -9.00
C ASN A 297 -17.87 -8.86 -9.00
N LYS A 298 -18.61 -8.36 -8.01
CA LYS A 298 -18.98 -6.93 -7.91
C LYS A 298 -17.81 -6.01 -7.62
N GLU A 299 -16.74 -6.49 -6.99
CA GLU A 299 -15.54 -5.69 -6.72
C GLU A 299 -14.77 -5.42 -8.03
N PHE A 300 -14.66 -6.43 -8.90
CA PHE A 300 -14.12 -6.22 -10.25
C PHE A 300 -15.02 -5.34 -11.13
N GLU A 301 -16.33 -5.48 -11.04
CA GLU A 301 -17.26 -4.58 -11.75
C GLU A 301 -17.08 -3.12 -11.30
N ALA A 302 -17.01 -2.88 -9.98
CA ALA A 302 -16.78 -1.55 -9.42
C ALA A 302 -15.43 -0.96 -9.87
N LEU A 303 -14.38 -1.77 -9.91
CA LEU A 303 -13.08 -1.37 -10.42
C LEU A 303 -13.14 -1.04 -11.93
N GLY A 304 -13.81 -1.88 -12.73
CA GLY A 304 -14.03 -1.62 -14.15
C GLY A 304 -14.68 -0.28 -14.41
N LEU A 305 -15.73 0.06 -13.65
CA LEU A 305 -16.42 1.35 -13.73
C LEU A 305 -15.48 2.54 -13.45
N LYS A 306 -14.53 2.41 -12.51
CA LYS A 306 -13.53 3.47 -12.23
C LYS A 306 -12.58 3.70 -13.40
N TYR A 307 -12.34 2.68 -14.21
CA TYR A 307 -11.59 2.78 -15.46
C TYR A 307 -12.44 3.14 -16.68
N GLY A 308 -13.75 3.37 -16.51
CA GLY A 308 -14.68 3.64 -17.60
C GLY A 308 -14.94 2.42 -18.49
N ILE A 309 -14.77 1.22 -17.94
CA ILE A 309 -15.11 -0.05 -18.56
C ILE A 309 -16.50 -0.44 -18.03
N ASP A 310 -17.56 -0.16 -18.81
CA ASP A 310 -18.91 -0.59 -18.48
C ASP A 310 -19.41 -1.70 -19.44
N ASN A 311 -20.41 -2.45 -18.99
CA ASN A 311 -21.00 -3.58 -19.72
C ASN A 311 -21.72 -3.16 -21.04
N ASN A 312 -21.92 -1.85 -21.28
CA ASN A 312 -22.72 -1.34 -22.41
C ASN A 312 -21.89 -0.68 -23.51
N THR A 313 -20.68 -0.22 -23.22
CA THR A 313 -19.82 0.50 -24.19
C THR A 313 -18.92 -0.46 -24.95
N ASP A 314 -18.76 -1.69 -24.46
CA ASP A 314 -17.84 -2.65 -25.06
C ASP A 314 -18.27 -4.08 -24.73
N SER A 315 -19.50 -4.46 -25.15
CA SER A 315 -19.95 -5.85 -24.99
C SER A 315 -18.93 -6.81 -25.62
N SER A 316 -18.17 -6.43 -26.65
CA SER A 316 -17.08 -7.24 -27.20
C SER A 316 -15.79 -7.33 -26.35
N ALA A 317 -15.61 -6.49 -25.33
CA ALA A 317 -14.45 -6.50 -24.41
C ALA A 317 -14.73 -7.25 -23.09
N LEU A 318 -16.00 -7.33 -22.68
CA LEU A 318 -16.46 -8.16 -21.57
C LEU A 318 -17.23 -9.41 -22.02
N GLU A 319 -17.51 -9.58 -23.31
CA GLU A 319 -18.17 -10.78 -23.87
C GLU A 319 -17.27 -12.01 -23.70
N LYS A 320 -17.63 -12.80 -22.69
CA LYS A 320 -17.55 -14.27 -22.69
C LYS A 320 -16.15 -14.88 -22.67
N LYS A 321 -15.14 -14.11 -22.28
CA LYS A 321 -13.83 -14.63 -21.85
C LYS A 321 -13.29 -13.76 -20.72
N VAL A 322 -13.98 -13.76 -19.58
CA VAL A 322 -13.32 -13.40 -18.33
C VAL A 322 -12.40 -14.58 -18.03
N ILE A 323 -11.11 -14.29 -18.20
CA ILE A 323 -9.95 -15.19 -18.26
C ILE A 323 -9.66 -15.80 -19.64
#